data_AF-A0A1Q9HPB9-F1
#
_entry.id   AF-A0A1Q9HPB9-F1
#
_cell.length_a   1.000
_cell.length_b   1.000
_cell.length_c   1.000
_cell.angle_alpha   90.00
_cell.angle_beta   90.00
_cell.angle_gamma   90.00
#
_symmetry.space_group_name_H-M   'P 1'
#
loop_
_entity.id
_entity.type
_entity.pdbx_description
1 polymer ?
#
loop_
_entity_poly.entity_id
_entity_poly.type
_entity_poly.pdbx_seq_one_letter_code
_entity_poly.pdbx_strand_id
1 'polypeptide(L)'
;MVTAVMLVALLLLVLGSYRAIFHQIKVGQNELKARQLHWQAEGALECLFSYLKVTDISPEWLSADSASHHVTHMRSLCLSKPSRELLYVEHLALSQFRLVYQRDSVTVLSKAVEVDPVSGEGRWMQGAWSDY
;
A
#
# COMPACT_ATOMS: atom_id res chain seq x y z
N MET A 1 -55.78 1.03 -15.53
CA MET A 1 -55.72 2.37 -14.90
C MET A 1 -54.97 2.33 -13.57
N VAL A 2 -55.40 1.52 -12.60
CA VAL A 2 -54.73 1.39 -11.28
C VAL A 2 -53.26 0.97 -11.39
N THR A 3 -52.93 -0.01 -12.24
CA THR A 3 -51.55 -0.47 -12.46
C THR A 3 -50.64 0.61 -13.03
N ALA A 4 -51.14 1.43 -13.96
CA ALA A 4 -50.38 2.52 -14.56
C ALA A 4 -50.05 3.62 -13.54
N VAL A 5 -51.02 3.99 -12.69
CA VAL A 5 -50.81 4.97 -11.61
C VAL A 5 -49.80 4.44 -10.58
N MET A 6 -49.89 3.15 -10.24
CA MET A 6 -48.97 2.51 -9.29
C MET A 6 -47.52 2.46 -9.86
N LEU A 7 -47.38 2.18 -11.15
CA LEU A 7 -46.10 2.23 -11.87
C LEU A 7 -45.46 3.63 -11.86
N VAL A 8 -46.25 4.68 -12.10
CA VAL A 8 -45.76 6.07 -12.06
C VAL A 8 -45.33 6.46 -10.65
N ALA A 9 -46.08 6.08 -9.62
CA ALA A 9 -45.72 6.35 -8.22
C ALA A 9 -44.40 5.67 -7.82
N LEU A 10 -44.21 4.40 -8.21
CA LEU A 10 -42.94 3.69 -8.01
C LEU A 10 -41.78 4.37 -8.72
N LEU A 11 -41.98 4.81 -9.97
CA LEU A 11 -40.95 5.49 -10.75
C LEU A 11 -40.48 6.79 -10.07
N LEU A 12 -41.42 7.59 -9.56
CA LEU A 12 -41.11 8.84 -8.84
C LEU A 12 -40.38 8.58 -7.53
N LEU A 13 -40.76 7.53 -6.80
CA LEU A 13 -40.04 7.12 -5.58
C LEU A 13 -38.59 6.70 -5.89
N VAL A 14 -38.37 5.90 -6.94
CA VAL A 14 -37.04 5.47 -7.36
C VAL A 14 -36.18 6.65 -7.83
N LEU A 15 -36.75 7.56 -8.64
CA LEU A 15 -36.06 8.76 -9.11
C LEU A 15 -35.74 9.73 -7.95
N GLY A 16 -36.64 9.84 -6.98
CA GLY A 16 -36.43 10.63 -5.76
C GLY A 16 -35.33 10.07 -4.86
N SER A 17 -35.26 8.75 -4.70
CA SER A 17 -34.25 8.08 -3.85
C SER A 17 -32.87 7.93 -4.49
N TYR A 18 -32.77 8.00 -5.83
CA TYR A 18 -31.52 7.79 -6.58
C TYR A 18 -30.36 8.69 -6.11
N ARG A 19 -30.62 9.98 -5.83
CA ARG A 19 -29.55 10.94 -5.48
C ARG A 19 -28.81 10.56 -4.20
N ALA A 20 -29.55 10.12 -3.18
CA ALA A 20 -28.97 9.74 -1.88
C ALA A 20 -28.11 8.47 -2.01
N ILE A 21 -28.62 7.46 -2.71
CA ILE A 21 -27.91 6.19 -2.94
C ILE A 21 -26.66 6.42 -3.79
N PHE A 22 -26.76 7.20 -4.87
CA PHE A 22 -25.63 7.51 -5.73
C PHE A 22 -24.52 8.26 -5.00
N HIS A 23 -24.87 9.15 -4.07
CA HIS A 23 -23.90 9.82 -3.22
C HIS A 23 -23.16 8.82 -2.32
N GLN A 24 -23.87 7.94 -1.63
CA GLN A 24 -23.26 6.93 -0.76
C GLN A 24 -22.32 5.99 -1.53
N ILE A 25 -22.71 5.59 -2.75
CA ILE A 25 -21.86 4.75 -3.61
C ILE A 25 -20.53 5.47 -3.92
N LYS A 26 -20.56 6.76 -4.24
CA LYS A 26 -19.33 7.53 -4.52
C LYS A 26 -18.40 7.59 -3.32
N VAL A 27 -18.95 7.83 -2.12
CA VAL A 27 -18.15 7.84 -0.88
C VAL A 27 -17.53 6.46 -0.66
N GLY A 28 -18.31 5.39 -0.78
CA GLY A 28 -17.80 4.02 -0.65
C GLY A 28 -16.72 3.68 -1.68
N GLN A 29 -16.85 4.15 -2.92
CA GLN A 29 -15.82 3.97 -3.95
C GLN A 29 -14.51 4.69 -3.61
N ASN A 30 -14.57 5.88 -3.00
CA ASN A 30 -13.38 6.59 -2.58
C ASN A 30 -12.67 5.85 -1.44
N GLU A 31 -13.41 5.35 -0.47
CA GLU A 31 -12.86 4.54 0.62
C GLU A 31 -12.23 3.24 0.10
N LEU A 32 -12.88 2.55 -0.84
CA LEU A 32 -12.33 1.35 -1.46
C LEU A 32 -11.03 1.63 -2.20
N LYS A 33 -10.96 2.71 -2.98
CA LYS A 33 -9.72 3.11 -3.67
C LYS A 33 -8.59 3.42 -2.68
N ALA A 34 -8.90 4.09 -1.57
CA ALA A 34 -7.93 4.38 -0.52
C ALA A 34 -7.39 3.08 0.11
N ARG A 35 -8.26 2.10 0.40
CA ARG A 35 -7.83 0.80 0.93
C ARG A 35 -7.04 -0.03 -0.08
N GLN A 36 -7.41 -0.01 -1.35
CA GLN A 36 -6.64 -0.68 -2.41
C GLN A 36 -5.22 -0.12 -2.50
N LEU A 37 -5.07 1.21 -2.42
CA LEU A 37 -3.77 1.86 -2.39
C LEU A 37 -2.94 1.40 -1.18
N HIS A 38 -3.56 1.37 0.00
CA HIS A 38 -2.91 0.95 1.24
C HIS A 38 -2.47 -0.53 1.19
N TRP A 39 -3.35 -1.46 0.80
CA TRP A 39 -2.99 -2.87 0.67
C TRP A 39 -1.93 -3.14 -0.39
N GLN A 40 -1.92 -2.36 -1.47
CA GLN A 40 -0.85 -2.46 -2.47
C GLN A 40 0.50 -2.02 -1.87
N ALA A 41 0.51 -0.97 -1.04
CA ALA A 41 1.72 -0.54 -0.33
C ALA A 41 2.18 -1.58 0.69
N GLU A 42 1.26 -2.15 1.48
CA GLU A 42 1.55 -3.26 2.40
C GLU A 42 2.16 -4.46 1.67
N GLY A 43 1.54 -4.89 0.56
CA GLY A 43 2.05 -6.01 -0.24
C GLY A 43 3.45 -5.76 -0.78
N ALA A 44 3.75 -4.52 -1.19
CA ALA A 44 5.09 -4.14 -1.64
C ALA A 44 6.12 -4.19 -0.50
N LEU A 45 5.76 -3.71 0.71
CA LEU A 45 6.63 -3.79 1.89
C LEU A 45 6.90 -5.24 2.32
N GLU A 46 5.88 -6.10 2.34
CA GLU A 46 6.02 -7.53 2.67
C GLU A 46 6.86 -8.28 1.62
N CYS A 47 6.76 -7.89 0.34
CA CYS A 47 7.63 -8.41 -0.71
C CYS A 47 9.10 -8.01 -0.50
N LEU A 48 9.39 -6.74 -0.18
CA LEU A 48 10.73 -6.27 0.14
C LEU A 48 11.30 -6.98 1.38
N PHE A 49 10.49 -7.12 2.43
CA PHE A 49 10.88 -7.84 3.64
C PHE A 49 11.21 -9.31 3.33
N SER A 50 10.40 -9.97 2.50
CA SER A 50 10.66 -11.34 2.05
C SER A 50 11.93 -11.44 1.19
N TYR A 51 12.18 -10.44 0.34
CA TYR A 51 13.40 -10.39 -0.47
C TYR A 51 14.65 -10.32 0.41
N LEU A 52 14.64 -9.47 1.45
CA LEU A 52 15.73 -9.41 2.45
C LEU A 52 15.95 -10.77 3.12
N LYS A 53 14.86 -11.44 3.54
CA LYS A 53 14.93 -12.75 4.21
C LYS A 53 15.46 -13.87 3.31
N VAL A 54 15.14 -13.86 2.02
CA VAL A 54 15.51 -14.94 1.08
C VAL A 54 16.91 -14.74 0.50
N THR A 55 17.33 -13.50 0.30
CA THR A 55 18.60 -13.19 -0.38
C THR A 55 19.78 -12.95 0.56
N ASP A 56 19.53 -12.84 1.86
CA ASP A 56 20.56 -12.63 2.90
C ASP A 56 21.49 -11.45 2.59
N ILE A 57 20.92 -10.40 1.98
CA ILE A 57 21.65 -9.18 1.64
C ILE A 57 21.53 -8.15 2.74
N SER A 58 22.56 -7.33 2.89
CA SER A 58 22.50 -6.21 3.83
C SER A 58 21.43 -5.20 3.39
N PRO A 59 20.56 -4.71 4.29
CA PRO A 59 19.52 -3.74 3.94
C PRO A 59 20.06 -2.40 3.41
N GLU A 60 21.33 -2.07 3.71
CA GLU A 60 22.00 -0.85 3.23
C GLU A 60 22.08 -0.77 1.70
N TRP A 61 22.21 -1.93 1.03
CA TRP A 61 22.25 -1.99 -0.44
C TRP A 61 20.92 -1.70 -1.11
N LEU A 62 19.84 -1.54 -0.34
CA LEU A 62 18.49 -1.22 -0.80
C LEU A 62 18.08 0.22 -0.48
N SER A 63 19.03 1.08 -0.17
CA SER A 63 18.80 2.51 0.04
C SER A 63 18.31 3.22 -1.22
N ALA A 64 17.60 4.35 -1.04
CA ALA A 64 16.95 5.08 -2.13
C ALA A 64 17.90 5.41 -3.30
N ASP A 65 19.12 5.83 -2.97
CA ASP A 65 20.14 6.31 -3.91
C ASP A 65 21.10 5.21 -4.42
N SER A 66 20.91 3.96 -3.99
CA SER A 66 21.80 2.88 -4.38
C SER A 66 21.57 2.42 -5.82
N ALA A 67 22.67 2.30 -6.58
CA ALA A 67 22.69 1.78 -7.94
C ALA A 67 22.90 0.25 -7.99
N SER A 68 22.59 -0.46 -6.90
CA SER A 68 22.83 -1.89 -6.80
C SER A 68 21.86 -2.68 -7.70
N HIS A 69 22.34 -3.77 -8.32
CA HIS A 69 21.47 -4.67 -9.07
C HIS A 69 20.36 -5.26 -8.19
N HIS A 70 20.61 -5.41 -6.88
CA HIS A 70 19.63 -5.87 -5.90
C HIS A 70 18.41 -4.94 -5.81
N VAL A 71 18.62 -3.62 -5.86
CA VAL A 71 17.50 -2.66 -5.86
C VAL A 71 16.67 -2.78 -7.12
N THR A 72 17.31 -2.85 -8.28
CA THR A 72 16.60 -2.97 -9.56
C THR A 72 15.80 -4.28 -9.61
N HIS A 73 16.41 -5.39 -9.20
CA HIS A 73 15.76 -6.69 -9.17
C HIS A 73 14.60 -6.73 -8.16
N MET A 74 14.82 -6.26 -6.93
CA MET A 74 13.77 -6.17 -5.91
C MET A 74 12.60 -5.31 -6.40
N ARG A 75 12.87 -4.13 -6.98
CA ARG A 75 11.83 -3.25 -7.53
C ARG A 75 11.07 -3.91 -8.69
N SER A 76 11.75 -4.66 -9.56
CA SER A 76 11.07 -5.38 -10.64
C SER A 76 10.15 -6.51 -10.17
N LEU A 77 10.43 -7.10 -9.00
CA LEU A 77 9.61 -8.15 -8.41
C LEU A 77 8.44 -7.58 -7.60
N CYS A 78 8.70 -6.53 -6.81
CA CYS A 78 7.76 -6.04 -5.82
C CYS A 78 6.88 -4.87 -6.29
N LEU A 79 7.27 -4.18 -7.38
CA LEU A 79 6.51 -3.05 -7.90
C LEU A 79 5.77 -3.40 -9.19
N SER A 80 4.55 -2.88 -9.31
CA SER A 80 3.74 -3.05 -10.51
C SER A 80 3.95 -1.89 -11.50
N LYS A 81 4.26 -0.69 -10.99
CA LYS A 81 4.42 0.53 -11.80
C LYS A 81 5.66 1.32 -11.38
N PRO A 82 6.87 0.90 -11.80
CA PRO A 82 8.12 1.52 -11.35
C PRO A 82 8.29 2.99 -11.77
N SER A 83 7.50 3.50 -12.71
CA SER A 83 7.50 4.92 -13.10
C SER A 83 6.87 5.84 -12.06
N ARG A 84 6.03 5.31 -11.18
CA ARG A 84 5.31 6.07 -10.14
C ARG A 84 5.58 5.54 -8.74
N GLU A 85 6.03 4.30 -8.63
CA GLU A 85 6.23 3.60 -7.37
C GLU A 85 7.72 3.49 -7.08
N LEU A 86 8.08 3.72 -5.82
CA LEU A 86 9.44 3.64 -5.32
C LEU A 86 9.42 2.84 -4.01
N LEU A 87 10.40 1.95 -3.87
CA LEU A 87 10.55 1.06 -2.74
C LEU A 87 12.03 1.01 -2.36
N TYR A 88 12.32 1.26 -1.09
CA TYR A 88 13.68 1.35 -0.57
C TYR A 88 13.73 1.16 0.95
N VAL A 89 14.95 1.09 1.47
CA VAL A 89 15.25 0.97 2.90
C VAL A 89 15.94 2.24 3.39
N GLU A 90 15.54 2.72 4.55
CA GLU A 90 16.19 3.81 5.27
C GLU A 90 16.81 3.26 6.56
N HIS A 91 18.04 3.65 6.88
CA HIS A 91 18.72 3.24 8.11
C HIS A 91 18.26 4.11 9.28
N LEU A 92 17.85 3.49 10.39
CA LEU A 92 17.42 4.20 11.61
C LEU A 92 18.52 4.20 12.68
N ALA A 93 18.89 3.01 13.12
CA ALA A 93 19.83 2.77 14.22
C ALA A 93 20.50 1.41 14.04
N LEU A 94 21.34 1.03 15.01
CA LEU A 94 21.95 -0.30 15.06
C LEU A 94 20.87 -1.37 14.89
N SER A 95 21.00 -2.12 13.79
CA SER A 95 20.14 -3.25 13.46
C SER A 95 18.66 -2.90 13.26
N GLN A 96 18.32 -1.62 13.04
CA GLN A 96 16.97 -1.13 12.83
C GLN A 96 16.86 -0.36 11.51
N PHE A 97 15.88 -0.75 10.71
CA PHE A 97 15.68 -0.24 9.36
C PHE A 97 14.22 0.12 9.14
N ARG A 98 13.97 1.07 8.25
CA ARG A 98 12.63 1.45 7.81
C ARG A 98 12.46 1.06 6.36
N LEU A 99 11.48 0.21 6.08
CA LEU A 99 11.04 -0.10 4.73
C LEU A 99 10.07 1.00 4.31
N VAL A 100 10.30 1.61 3.14
CA VAL A 100 9.53 2.77 2.70
C VAL A 100 8.95 2.50 1.32
N TYR A 101 7.64 2.65 1.21
CA TYR A 101 6.90 2.61 -0.05
C TYR A 101 6.36 4.00 -0.38
N GLN A 102 6.71 4.47 -1.58
CA GLN A 102 6.40 5.80 -2.07
C GLN A 102 5.67 5.69 -3.40
N ARG A 103 4.66 6.54 -3.60
CA ARG A 103 3.93 6.68 -4.85
C ARG A 103 3.85 8.15 -5.23
N ASP A 104 4.18 8.46 -6.48
CA ASP A 104 4.18 9.83 -7.00
C ASP A 104 5.00 10.79 -6.11
N SER A 105 6.15 10.31 -5.65
CA SER A 105 7.04 11.02 -4.72
C SER A 105 6.43 11.34 -3.34
N VAL A 106 5.28 10.76 -2.99
CA VAL A 106 4.68 10.86 -1.66
C VAL A 106 4.79 9.51 -0.97
N THR A 107 5.30 9.48 0.26
CA THR A 107 5.31 8.24 1.04
C THR A 107 3.86 7.82 1.27
N VAL A 108 3.52 6.57 0.95
CA VAL A 108 2.17 6.01 1.16
C VAL A 108 2.14 5.02 2.33
N LEU A 109 3.25 4.30 2.55
CA LEU A 109 3.42 3.51 3.76
C LEU A 109 4.89 3.34 4.13
N SER A 110 5.18 3.25 5.41
CA SER A 110 6.52 2.90 5.89
C SER A 110 6.44 2.06 7.15
N LYS A 111 7.36 1.12 7.32
CA LYS A 111 7.36 0.21 8.46
C LYS A 111 8.77 -0.10 8.94
N ALA A 112 8.97 -0.04 10.26
CA ALA A 112 10.23 -0.36 10.88
C ALA A 112 10.40 -1.87 11.10
N VAL A 113 11.62 -2.33 10.87
CA VAL A 113 12.07 -3.72 11.00
C VAL A 113 13.34 -3.71 11.83
N GLU A 114 13.43 -4.63 12.77
CA GLU A 114 14.66 -4.97 13.47
C GLU A 114 15.25 -6.22 12.84
N VAL A 115 16.53 -6.19 12.50
CA VAL A 115 17.26 -7.35 11.97
C VAL A 115 18.18 -7.82 13.07
N ASP A 116 18.08 -9.06 13.50
CA ASP A 116 19.00 -9.59 14.49
C ASP A 116 20.42 -9.69 13.90
N PRO A 117 21.44 -9.04 14.51
CA PRO A 117 22.80 -9.01 13.96
C PRO A 117 23.51 -10.37 13.97
N VAL A 118 23.01 -11.35 14.74
CA VAL A 118 23.63 -12.68 14.87
C VAL A 118 22.95 -13.70 13.96
N SER A 119 21.61 -13.70 13.93
CA SER A 119 20.84 -14.66 13.13
C SER A 119 20.48 -14.15 11.73
N GLY A 120 20.61 -12.84 11.48
CA GLY A 120 20.13 -12.19 10.25
C GLY A 120 18.60 -12.14 10.15
N GLU A 121 17.87 -12.61 11.17
CA GLU A 121 16.42 -12.70 11.11
C GLU A 121 15.78 -11.31 11.33
N GLY A 122 15.05 -10.84 10.31
CA GLY A 122 14.22 -9.65 10.40
C GLY A 122 12.92 -9.90 11.16
N ARG A 123 12.52 -8.96 12.01
CA ARG A 123 11.23 -8.95 12.72
C ARG A 123 10.58 -7.57 12.61
N TRP A 124 9.27 -7.55 12.40
CA TRP A 124 8.50 -6.31 12.41
C TRP A 124 8.48 -5.71 13.82
N MET A 125 8.73 -4.40 13.92
CA MET A 125 8.62 -3.70 15.18
C MET A 125 7.16 -3.49 15.58
N GLN A 126 6.86 -3.67 16.87
CA GLN A 126 5.50 -3.50 17.40
C GLN A 126 5.12 -2.01 17.37
N GLY A 127 3.96 -1.68 16.78
CA GLY A 127 3.51 -0.29 16.62
C GLY A 127 4.17 0.48 15.47
N ALA A 128 4.86 -0.21 14.55
CA ALA A 128 5.61 0.43 13.47
C ALA A 128 4.76 0.81 12.24
N TRP A 129 3.43 0.71 12.31
CA TRP A 129 2.54 1.22 11.28
C TRP A 129 2.39 2.73 11.48
N SER A 130 3.05 3.50 10.62
CA SER A 130 2.82 4.94 10.50
C SER A 130 1.73 5.17 9.47
N ASP A 131 0.47 5.04 9.89
CA ASP A 131 -0.66 5.50 9.09
C ASP A 131 -0.77 7.02 9.29
N TYR A 132 -0.35 7.81 8.30
CA TYR A 132 -0.55 9.26 8.27
C TYR A 132 -1.86 9.67 7.60
#